data_AF-A0A7R8ZWU1-F1
#
_entry.id   AF-A0A7R8ZWU1-F1
#
_cell.length_a   1.000
_cell.length_b   1.000
_cell.length_c   1.000
_cell.angle_alpha   90.00
_cell.angle_beta   90.00
_cell.angle_gamma   90.00
#
_symmetry.space_group_name_H-M   'P 1'
#
loop_
_entity.id
_entity.type
_entity.pdbx_description
1 polymer ?
#
loop_
_entity_poly.entity_id
_entity_poly.type
_entity_poly.pdbx_seq_one_letter_code
_entity_poly.pdbx_strand_id
1 'polypeptide(L)'
;AVAVVAWVGAGNTTAMVFYPLAFFGLGVAHSGVRLGRKTYLVDMSEGNRRTDYVAVSNTTIGALLLLSGALGALTSLVSVPGTLLLLGLGGCASFDVVHILKKARQDVTDCDATIEAERAETEPKVFTKIHIHFKVSGKGLSAKHVERAISMSAEKYCSASIMLGKTAELSHSHEVIDES
;
A
#
# COMPACT_ATOMS: atom_id res chain seq x y z
N ALA A 1 -5.78 3.64 5.23
CA ALA A 1 -5.42 4.96 4.67
C ALA A 1 -5.17 4.88 3.16
N VAL A 2 -4.24 4.04 2.68
CA VAL A 2 -3.97 3.87 1.23
C VAL A 2 -5.21 3.39 0.45
N ALA A 3 -5.99 2.46 1.00
CA ALA A 3 -7.23 1.99 0.38
C ALA A 3 -8.32 3.07 0.23
N VAL A 4 -8.29 4.14 1.02
CA VAL A 4 -9.29 5.23 0.95
C VAL A 4 -8.96 6.19 -0.18
N VAL A 5 -7.67 6.40 -0.49
CA VAL A 5 -7.24 7.30 -1.57
C VAL A 5 -7.57 6.70 -2.94
N ALA A 6 -7.45 5.38 -3.09
CA ALA A 6 -7.84 4.67 -4.32
C ALA A 6 -9.35 4.74 -4.61
N TRP A 7 -10.21 4.81 -3.58
CA TRP A 7 -11.67 4.86 -3.74
C TRP A 7 -12.23 6.24 -4.12
N VAL A 8 -11.49 7.32 -3.84
CA VAL A 8 -12.00 8.70 -4.04
C VAL A 8 -11.71 9.24 -5.44
N GLY A 9 -11.01 8.50 -6.31
CA GLY A 9 -10.70 8.96 -7.67
C GLY A 9 -9.90 10.26 -7.70
N ALA A 10 -9.12 10.52 -6.64
CA ALA A 10 -8.34 11.73 -6.51
C ALA A 10 -7.05 11.58 -7.33
N GLY A 11 -6.92 12.33 -8.43
CA GLY A 11 -5.74 12.29 -9.29
C GLY A 11 -4.43 12.53 -8.53
N ASN A 12 -3.31 12.10 -9.11
CA ASN A 12 -1.96 12.04 -8.52
C ASN A 12 -1.54 13.33 -7.77
N THR A 13 -1.95 14.51 -8.26
CA THR A 13 -1.69 15.81 -7.63
C THR A 13 -2.35 15.96 -6.25
N THR A 14 -3.56 15.42 -6.08
CA THR A 14 -4.31 15.45 -4.82
C THR A 14 -3.66 14.56 -3.77
N ALA A 15 -3.19 13.37 -4.19
CA ALA A 15 -2.48 12.43 -3.33
C ALA A 15 -1.16 13.02 -2.81
N MET A 16 -0.43 13.75 -3.66
CA MET A 16 0.86 14.36 -3.32
C MET A 16 0.79 15.39 -2.19
N VAL A 17 -0.32 16.14 -2.07
CA VAL A 17 -0.55 17.12 -0.99
C VAL A 17 -1.26 16.49 0.21
N PHE A 18 -2.14 15.53 -0.05
CA PHE A 18 -2.92 14.86 1.01
C PHE A 18 -2.03 14.09 1.99
N TYR A 19 -1.08 13.28 1.50
CA TYR A 19 -0.26 12.44 2.39
C TYR A 19 0.62 13.24 3.37
N PRO A 20 1.37 14.28 2.94
CA PRO A 20 2.14 15.11 3.87
C PRO A 20 1.28 15.81 4.93
N LEU A 21 0.13 16.37 4.52
CA LEU A 21 -0.78 17.06 5.46
C LEU A 21 -1.44 16.08 6.43
N ALA A 22 -1.87 14.91 5.95
CA ALA A 22 -2.43 13.87 6.79
C ALA A 22 -1.40 13.35 7.81
N PHE A 23 -0.14 13.14 7.38
CA PHE A 23 0.93 12.69 8.27
C PHE A 23 1.28 13.76 9.31
N PHE A 24 1.37 15.02 8.89
CA PHE A 24 1.56 16.16 9.80
C PHE A 24 0.43 16.26 10.83
N GLY A 25 -0.83 16.21 10.38
CA GLY A 25 -2.01 16.24 11.25
C GLY A 25 -2.03 15.08 12.24
N LEU A 26 -1.69 13.87 11.81
CA LEU A 26 -1.56 12.70 12.68
C LEU A 26 -0.43 12.89 13.71
N GLY A 27 0.71 13.47 13.30
CA GLY A 27 1.82 13.77 14.19
C GLY A 27 1.48 14.80 15.27
N VAL A 28 0.74 15.85 14.90
CA VAL A 28 0.18 16.84 15.84
C VAL A 28 -0.81 16.19 16.78
N ALA A 29 -1.76 15.39 16.25
CA ALA A 29 -2.74 14.68 17.06
C ALA A 29 -2.07 13.72 18.08
N HIS A 30 -1.09 12.94 17.64
CA HIS A 30 -0.35 12.02 18.50
C HIS A 30 0.43 12.75 19.60
N SER A 31 1.10 13.86 19.24
CA SER A 31 1.83 14.69 20.20
C SER A 31 0.88 15.39 21.19
N GLY A 32 -0.27 15.84 20.70
CA GLY A 32 -1.33 16.45 21.50
C GLY A 32 -1.96 15.48 22.49
N VAL A 33 -2.28 14.25 22.07
CA VAL A 33 -2.78 13.19 22.96
C VAL A 33 -1.73 12.83 24.03
N ARG A 34 -0.46 12.73 23.64
CA ARG A 34 0.64 12.43 24.57
C ARG A 34 0.85 13.55 25.60
N LEU A 35 0.75 14.81 25.18
CA LEU A 35 0.90 15.97 26.06
C LEU A 35 -0.32 16.11 26.97
N GLY A 36 -1.54 16.01 26.43
CA GLY A 36 -2.80 16.11 27.18
C GLY A 36 -2.92 15.05 28.28
N ARG A 37 -2.43 13.83 28.05
CA ARG A 37 -2.39 12.77 29.08
C ARG A 37 -1.48 13.10 30.26
N LYS A 38 -0.45 13.94 30.07
CA LYS A 38 0.51 14.34 31.12
C LYS A 38 0.20 15.69 31.78
N THR A 39 -0.41 16.63 31.07
CA THR A 39 -0.67 17.99 31.58
C THR A 39 -2.12 18.24 31.97
N TYR A 40 -3.09 17.56 31.36
CA TYR A 40 -4.51 17.94 31.49
C TYR A 40 -5.31 17.07 32.48
N LEU A 41 -4.88 15.82 32.70
CA LEU A 41 -5.59 14.84 33.55
C LEU A 41 -5.29 14.99 35.05
N VAL A 42 -4.24 15.76 35.39
CA VAL A 42 -3.81 16.01 36.78
C VAL A 42 -4.30 17.37 37.30
N ASP A 43 -4.56 18.36 36.43
CA ASP A 43 -4.72 19.76 36.85
C ASP A 43 -6.13 20.38 36.61
N MET A 44 -7.05 19.72 35.89
CA MET A 44 -8.35 20.34 35.52
C MET A 44 -9.62 19.61 35.99
N SER A 45 -9.52 18.47 36.68
CA SER A 45 -10.72 17.78 37.17
C SER A 45 -10.51 17.19 38.56
N GLU A 46 -11.15 17.79 39.56
CA GLU A 46 -11.26 17.24 40.90
C GLU A 46 -12.57 16.43 41.05
N GLY A 47 -12.53 15.37 41.85
CA GLY A 47 -13.70 14.53 42.15
C GLY A 47 -14.18 13.65 40.98
N ASN A 48 -15.51 13.47 40.85
CA ASN A 48 -16.16 12.48 39.97
C ASN A 48 -15.84 12.66 38.48
N ARG A 49 -15.63 13.91 38.02
CA ARG A 49 -15.39 14.23 36.60
C ARG A 49 -14.08 13.65 36.06
N ARG A 50 -13.09 13.43 36.94
CA ARG A 50 -11.84 12.75 36.60
C ARG A 50 -12.10 11.28 36.23
N THR A 51 -12.94 10.61 37.00
CA THR A 51 -13.31 9.21 36.78
C THR A 51 -14.10 9.06 35.47
N ASP A 52 -15.06 9.95 35.23
CA ASP A 52 -15.88 9.93 34.01
C ASP A 52 -15.03 10.14 32.75
N TYR A 53 -14.10 11.09 32.74
CA TYR A 53 -13.22 11.31 31.58
C TYR A 53 -12.27 10.15 31.31
N VAL A 54 -11.73 9.52 32.36
CA VAL A 54 -10.89 8.33 32.21
C VAL A 54 -11.69 7.15 31.66
N ALA A 55 -12.91 6.94 32.17
CA ALA A 55 -13.80 5.87 31.74
C ALA A 55 -14.23 6.03 30.26
N VAL A 56 -14.61 7.25 29.85
CA VAL A 56 -14.97 7.55 28.46
C VAL A 56 -13.75 7.39 27.54
N SER A 57 -12.59 7.88 27.94
CA SER A 57 -11.37 7.77 27.13
C SER A 57 -10.96 6.32 26.92
N ASN A 58 -10.94 5.51 27.97
CA ASN A 58 -10.58 4.09 27.88
C ASN A 58 -11.60 3.31 27.04
N THR A 59 -12.89 3.58 27.19
CA THR A 59 -13.94 2.95 26.39
C THR A 59 -13.82 3.31 24.91
N THR A 60 -13.56 4.59 24.60
CA THR A 60 -13.43 5.07 23.22
C THR A 60 -12.22 4.45 22.53
N ILE A 61 -11.06 4.42 23.21
CA ILE A 61 -9.86 3.76 22.70
C ILE A 61 -10.09 2.26 22.52
N GLY A 62 -10.75 1.60 23.49
CA GLY A 62 -11.09 0.19 23.41
C GLY A 62 -11.97 -0.14 22.20
N ALA A 63 -13.01 0.66 21.96
CA ALA A 63 -13.89 0.50 20.79
C ALA A 63 -13.13 0.69 19.47
N LEU A 64 -12.27 1.70 19.38
CA LEU A 64 -11.43 1.93 18.19
C LEU A 64 -10.45 0.77 17.94
N LEU A 65 -9.80 0.26 18.99
CA LEU A 65 -8.92 -0.90 18.89
C LEU A 65 -9.68 -2.15 18.46
N LEU A 66 -10.87 -2.40 19.02
CA LEU A 66 -11.72 -3.52 18.62
C LEU A 66 -12.14 -3.42 17.15
N LEU A 67 -12.57 -2.24 16.69
CA LEU A 67 -12.96 -2.03 15.29
C LEU A 67 -11.78 -2.21 14.33
N SER A 68 -10.63 -1.61 14.64
CA SER A 68 -9.42 -1.74 13.82
C SER A 68 -8.90 -3.19 13.80
N GLY A 69 -8.97 -3.90 14.93
CA GLY A 69 -8.64 -5.31 15.03
C GLY A 69 -9.60 -6.21 14.25
N ALA A 70 -10.90 -5.92 14.27
CA ALA A 70 -11.89 -6.66 13.47
C ALA A 70 -11.68 -6.47 11.97
N LEU A 71 -11.39 -5.23 11.53
CA LEU A 71 -10.97 -4.93 10.15
C LEU A 71 -9.67 -5.65 9.77
N GLY A 72 -8.70 -5.73 10.68
CA GLY A 72 -7.49 -6.53 10.50
C GLY A 72 -7.77 -8.04 10.41
N ALA A 73 -8.67 -8.56 11.23
CA ALA A 73 -9.03 -9.98 11.23
C ALA A 73 -9.73 -10.41 9.93
N LEU A 74 -10.46 -9.51 9.27
CA LEU A 74 -10.98 -9.74 7.92
C LEU A 74 -9.85 -10.01 6.92
N THR A 75 -8.68 -9.39 7.09
CA THR A 75 -7.50 -9.71 6.25
C THR A 75 -6.91 -11.08 6.54
N SER A 76 -7.18 -11.70 7.70
CA SER A 76 -6.74 -13.07 7.98
C SER A 76 -7.41 -14.11 7.07
N LEU A 77 -8.56 -13.78 6.46
CA LEU A 77 -9.19 -14.61 5.42
C LEU A 77 -8.29 -14.72 4.16
N VAL A 78 -7.45 -13.70 3.93
CA VAL A 78 -6.45 -13.64 2.85
C VAL A 78 -5.07 -13.49 3.50
N SER A 79 -4.47 -14.62 3.91
CA SER A 79 -3.24 -14.67 4.73
C SER A 79 -2.34 -13.42 4.69
N VAL A 80 -2.22 -12.73 5.82
CA VAL A 80 -1.46 -11.47 5.96
C VAL A 80 -0.03 -11.56 5.37
N PRO A 81 0.76 -12.64 5.60
CA PRO A 81 2.09 -12.76 5.01
C PRO A 81 2.06 -12.85 3.49
N GLY A 82 1.08 -13.56 2.92
CA GLY A 82 0.91 -13.68 1.48
C GLY A 82 0.57 -12.34 0.83
N THR A 83 -0.34 -11.57 1.44
CA THR A 83 -0.69 -10.23 0.96
C THR A 83 0.51 -9.28 1.00
N LEU A 84 1.29 -9.31 2.07
CA LEU A 84 2.52 -8.51 2.18
C LEU A 84 3.57 -8.90 1.13
N LEU A 85 3.70 -10.20 0.81
CA LEU A 85 4.59 -10.67 -0.24
C LEU A 85 4.17 -10.15 -1.62
N LEU A 86 2.87 -10.25 -1.97
CA LEU A 86 2.37 -9.75 -3.25
C LEU A 86 2.47 -8.23 -3.36
N LEU A 87 2.20 -7.49 -2.27
CA LEU A 87 2.40 -6.04 -2.24
C LEU A 87 3.88 -5.67 -2.42
N GLY A 88 4.79 -6.42 -1.80
CA GLY A 88 6.23 -6.23 -1.98
C GLY A 88 6.69 -6.52 -3.42
N LEU A 89 6.15 -7.58 -4.04
CA LEU A 89 6.38 -7.91 -5.44
C LEU A 89 5.94 -6.77 -6.37
N GLY A 90 4.71 -6.28 -6.21
CA GLY A 90 4.19 -5.17 -7.02
C GLY A 90 5.00 -3.89 -6.86
N GLY A 91 5.37 -3.55 -5.64
CA GLY A 91 6.21 -2.38 -5.36
C GLY A 91 7.61 -2.49 -5.99
N CYS A 92 8.26 -3.64 -5.84
CA CYS A 92 9.59 -3.88 -6.43
C CYS A 92 9.54 -3.83 -7.96
N ALA A 93 8.56 -4.52 -8.57
CA ALA A 93 8.45 -4.61 -10.01
C ALA A 93 8.09 -3.26 -10.66
N SER A 94 7.15 -2.51 -10.07
CA SER A 94 6.73 -1.19 -10.56
C SER A 94 7.87 -0.17 -10.46
N PHE A 95 8.61 -0.20 -9.35
CA PHE A 95 9.79 0.66 -9.18
C PHE A 95 10.83 0.42 -10.27
N ASP A 96 11.16 -0.84 -10.55
CA ASP A 96 12.13 -1.19 -11.59
C ASP A 96 11.67 -0.74 -12.98
N VAL A 97 10.39 -0.95 -13.31
CA VAL A 97 9.81 -0.51 -14.60
C VAL A 97 9.93 1.01 -14.76
N VAL A 98 9.48 1.78 -13.76
CA VAL A 98 9.58 3.25 -13.79
C VAL A 98 11.04 3.71 -13.88
N HIS A 99 11.93 3.07 -13.13
CA HIS A 99 13.35 3.41 -13.13
C HIS A 99 14.00 3.17 -14.50
N ILE A 100 13.72 2.03 -15.14
CA ILE A 100 14.24 1.67 -16.47
C ILE A 100 13.70 2.64 -17.53
N LEU A 101 12.40 2.94 -17.50
CA LEU A 101 11.77 3.87 -18.45
C LEU A 101 12.34 5.29 -18.34
N LYS A 102 12.50 5.81 -17.12
CA LYS A 102 13.15 7.10 -16.89
C LYS A 102 14.59 7.12 -17.40
N LYS A 103 15.35 6.04 -17.21
CA LYS A 103 16.71 5.90 -17.74
C LYS A 103 16.74 5.85 -19.26
N ALA A 104 15.72 5.28 -19.89
CA ALA A 104 15.50 5.30 -21.34
C ALA A 104 14.93 6.63 -21.87
N ARG A 105 14.86 7.67 -21.01
CA ARG A 105 14.32 9.00 -21.34
C ARG A 105 12.86 8.99 -21.81
N GLN A 106 12.08 8.02 -21.35
CA GLN A 106 10.62 8.00 -21.56
C GLN A 106 9.94 8.86 -20.48
N ASP A 107 8.90 9.60 -20.88
CA ASP A 107 8.16 10.51 -19.99
C ASP A 107 7.02 9.76 -19.26
N VAL A 108 7.41 8.91 -18.30
CA VAL A 108 6.48 8.12 -17.47
C VAL A 108 5.99 8.94 -16.28
N THR A 109 4.66 9.03 -16.12
CA THR A 109 4.00 9.76 -15.04
C THR A 109 3.52 8.84 -13.94
N ASP A 110 3.04 7.64 -14.28
CA ASP A 110 2.51 6.67 -13.33
C ASP A 110 2.72 5.22 -13.79
N CYS A 111 2.70 4.29 -12.83
CA CYS A 111 2.79 2.85 -13.07
C CYS A 111 2.01 2.10 -11.99
N ASP A 112 0.86 1.54 -12.38
CA ASP A 112 0.04 0.68 -11.53
C ASP A 112 0.30 -0.79 -11.87
N ALA A 113 0.53 -1.62 -10.85
CA ALA A 113 0.68 -3.06 -11.01
C ALA A 113 -0.45 -3.78 -10.28
N THR A 114 -1.40 -4.30 -11.04
CA THR A 114 -2.47 -5.15 -10.53
C THR A 114 -1.98 -6.59 -10.50
N ILE A 115 -2.12 -7.26 -9.36
CA ILE A 115 -1.61 -8.62 -9.14
C ILE A 115 -2.76 -9.57 -8.84
N GLU A 116 -2.84 -10.63 -9.63
CA GLU A 116 -3.71 -11.77 -9.40
C GLU A 116 -2.86 -12.98 -9.06
N ALA A 117 -3.23 -13.73 -8.02
CA ALA A 117 -2.45 -14.88 -7.59
C ALA A 117 -3.34 -16.06 -7.19
N GLU A 118 -2.99 -17.24 -7.66
CA GLU A 118 -3.59 -18.51 -7.27
C GLU A 118 -2.71 -19.21 -6.24
N ARG A 119 -3.36 -19.94 -5.31
CA ARG A 119 -2.67 -20.73 -4.29
C ARG A 119 -3.08 -22.19 -4.38
N ALA A 120 -2.16 -23.07 -4.00
CA ALA A 120 -2.44 -24.50 -3.92
C ALA A 120 -3.62 -24.79 -2.97
N GLU A 121 -4.47 -25.74 -3.35
CA GLU A 121 -5.62 -26.16 -2.54
C GLU A 121 -5.18 -26.89 -1.27
N THR A 122 -4.12 -27.69 -1.37
CA THR A 122 -3.56 -28.50 -0.28
C THR A 122 -2.37 -27.83 0.38
N GLU A 123 -2.12 -28.16 1.65
CA GLU A 123 -0.92 -27.70 2.35
C GLU A 123 0.36 -28.31 1.73
N PRO A 124 1.45 -27.52 1.62
CA PRO A 124 1.54 -26.10 1.96
C PRO A 124 0.83 -25.22 0.91
N LYS A 125 0.01 -24.25 1.36
CA LYS A 125 -0.69 -23.28 0.47
C LYS A 125 0.23 -22.26 -0.20
N VAL A 126 1.19 -22.73 -0.98
CA VAL A 126 2.11 -21.90 -1.77
C VAL A 126 1.38 -21.23 -2.93
N PHE A 127 1.94 -20.15 -3.47
CA PHE A 127 1.47 -19.57 -4.72
C PHE A 127 1.83 -20.49 -5.88
N THR A 128 0.87 -20.77 -6.75
CA THR A 128 1.05 -21.63 -7.94
C THR A 128 1.16 -20.81 -9.21
N LYS A 129 0.36 -19.75 -9.31
CA LYS A 129 0.37 -18.80 -10.42
C LYS A 129 0.29 -17.39 -9.90
N ILE A 130 1.03 -16.49 -10.53
CA ILE A 130 1.00 -15.06 -10.27
C ILE A 130 0.95 -14.36 -11.63
N HIS A 131 -0.07 -13.54 -11.84
CA HIS A 131 -0.22 -12.68 -13.00
C HIS A 131 -0.08 -11.22 -12.56
N ILE A 132 0.79 -10.47 -13.22
CA ILE A 132 0.96 -9.04 -12.98
C ILE A 132 0.54 -8.28 -14.24
N HIS A 133 -0.45 -7.42 -14.12
CA HIS A 133 -0.87 -6.51 -15.17
C HIS A 133 -0.36 -5.10 -14.87
N PHE A 134 0.50 -4.58 -15.74
CA PHE A 134 1.07 -3.23 -15.62
C PHE A 134 0.27 -2.23 -16.45
N LYS A 135 -0.25 -1.19 -15.80
CA LYS A 135 -0.78 0.01 -16.45
C LYS A 135 0.25 1.11 -16.34
N VAL A 136 0.87 1.46 -17.46
CA VAL A 136 1.93 2.48 -17.48
C VAL A 136 1.40 3.74 -18.15
N SER A 137 1.35 4.83 -17.39
CA SER A 137 0.86 6.13 -17.86
C SER A 137 2.03 7.07 -18.15
N GLY A 138 1.89 7.87 -19.21
CA GLY A 138 2.89 8.87 -19.56
C GLY A 138 2.66 9.50 -20.93
N LYS A 139 3.59 10.36 -21.35
CA LYS A 139 3.50 11.10 -22.62
C LYS A 139 4.35 10.48 -23.70
N GLY A 140 3.74 10.09 -24.81
CA GLY A 140 4.47 9.57 -25.97
C GLY A 140 5.31 8.33 -25.64
N LEU A 141 4.80 7.48 -24.74
CA LEU A 141 5.49 6.26 -24.32
C LEU A 141 5.60 5.27 -25.48
N SER A 142 6.82 4.83 -25.77
CA SER A 142 7.07 3.79 -26.76
C SER A 142 6.70 2.42 -26.17
N ALA A 143 5.69 1.75 -26.72
CA ALA A 143 5.28 0.39 -26.33
C ALA A 143 6.47 -0.59 -26.24
N LYS A 144 7.40 -0.53 -27.19
CA LYS A 144 8.62 -1.36 -27.20
C LYS A 144 9.54 -1.13 -25.98
N HIS A 145 9.63 0.10 -25.48
CA HIS A 145 10.42 0.42 -24.29
C HIS A 145 9.71 -0.06 -23.02
N VAL A 146 8.38 0.03 -22.98
CA VAL A 146 7.55 -0.49 -21.87
C VAL A 146 7.67 -2.01 -21.78
N GLU A 147 7.43 -2.71 -22.88
CA GLU A 147 7.58 -4.16 -22.95
C GLU A 147 8.99 -4.60 -22.53
N ARG A 148 10.03 -3.91 -23.01
CA ARG A 148 11.41 -4.21 -22.65
C ARG A 148 11.70 -3.95 -21.16
N ALA A 149 11.17 -2.88 -20.59
CA ALA A 149 11.34 -2.55 -19.18
C ALA A 149 10.68 -3.62 -18.28
N ILE A 150 9.49 -4.10 -18.66
CA ILE A 150 8.76 -5.14 -17.91
C ILE A 150 9.51 -6.48 -17.99
N SER A 151 9.95 -6.92 -19.17
CA SER A 151 10.76 -8.14 -19.30
C SER A 151 12.06 -8.04 -18.48
N MET A 152 12.75 -6.89 -18.52
CA MET A 152 13.94 -6.67 -17.71
C MET A 152 13.67 -6.72 -16.20
N SER A 153 12.55 -6.12 -15.75
CA SER A 153 12.13 -6.18 -14.35
C SER A 153 11.91 -7.63 -13.92
N ALA A 154 11.11 -8.38 -14.68
CA ALA A 154 10.75 -9.77 -14.38
C ALA A 154 11.96 -10.73 -14.38
N GLU A 155 12.87 -10.60 -15.35
CA GLU A 155 13.91 -11.61 -15.58
C GLU A 155 15.26 -11.25 -14.95
N LYS A 156 15.50 -9.97 -14.64
CA LYS A 156 16.86 -9.50 -14.30
C LYS A 156 16.96 -8.66 -13.03
N TYR A 157 15.99 -7.79 -12.75
CA TYR A 157 16.15 -6.78 -11.67
C TYR A 157 15.30 -7.08 -10.43
N CYS A 158 14.03 -7.43 -10.61
CA CYS A 158 13.12 -7.60 -9.50
C CYS A 158 13.44 -8.89 -8.74
N SER A 159 14.15 -8.74 -7.62
CA SER A 159 14.55 -9.87 -6.78
C SER A 159 13.34 -10.65 -6.26
N ALA A 160 12.22 -9.97 -5.98
CA ALA A 160 10.97 -10.60 -5.59
C ALA A 160 10.38 -11.47 -6.73
N SER A 161 10.32 -10.97 -7.96
CA SER A 161 9.87 -11.73 -9.13
C SER A 161 10.75 -12.95 -9.39
N ILE A 162 12.07 -12.80 -9.29
CA ILE A 162 13.02 -13.90 -9.49
C ILE A 162 12.87 -14.98 -8.41
N MET A 163 12.64 -14.59 -7.15
CA MET A 163 12.43 -15.54 -6.06
C MET A 163 11.10 -16.29 -6.23
N LEU A 164 10.00 -15.57 -6.48
CA LEU A 164 8.67 -16.17 -6.61
C LEU A 164 8.52 -16.98 -7.91
N GLY A 165 9.16 -16.56 -8.99
CA GLY A 165 9.19 -17.28 -10.28
C GLY A 165 9.89 -18.64 -10.22
N LYS A 166 10.68 -18.92 -9.17
CA LYS A 166 11.22 -20.28 -8.92
C LYS A 166 10.19 -21.23 -8.32
N THR A 167 9.11 -20.69 -7.76
CA THR A 167 8.10 -21.47 -7.02
C THR A 167 6.72 -21.43 -7.66
N ALA A 168 6.40 -20.38 -8.43
CA ALA A 168 5.13 -20.14 -9.07
C ALA A 168 5.33 -19.78 -10.54
N GLU A 169 4.36 -20.11 -11.39
CA GLU A 169 4.32 -19.63 -12.76
C GLU A 169 4.02 -18.12 -12.76
N LEU A 170 4.99 -17.33 -13.22
CA LEU A 170 4.89 -15.87 -13.24
C LEU A 170 4.62 -15.38 -14.66
N SER A 171 3.51 -14.68 -14.85
CA SER A 171 3.13 -14.09 -16.13
C SER A 171 2.90 -12.58 -16.00
N HIS A 172 3.13 -11.86 -17.10
CA HIS A 172 3.01 -10.40 -17.13
C HIS A 172 2.21 -9.95 -18.35
N SER A 173 1.35 -8.97 -18.16
CA SER A 173 0.68 -8.24 -19.24
C SER A 173 0.85 -6.75 -19.03
N HIS A 174 0.63 -5.96 -20.08
CA HIS A 174 0.80 -4.52 -19.99
C HIS A 174 -0.18 -3.76 -20.88
N GLU A 175 -0.55 -2.56 -20.43
CA GLU A 175 -1.20 -1.54 -21.23
C GLU A 175 -0.51 -0.20 -21.05
N VAL A 176 -0.47 0.59 -22.13
CA VAL A 176 0.12 1.93 -22.12
C VAL A 176 -1.02 2.93 -22.20
N ILE A 177 -1.09 3.81 -21.21
CA ILE A 177 -2.08 4.90 -21.14
C ILE A 177 -1.38 6.18 -21.56
N ASP A 178 -1.76 6.72 -22.73
CA ASP A 178 -1.21 7.97 -23.23
C ASP A 178 -1.93 9.16 -22.58
N GLU A 179 -1.17 9.98 -21.86
CA GLU A 179 -1.65 11.19 -21.20
C GLU A 179 -1.31 12.41 -22.06
N SER A 180 -2.08 12.62 -23.13
CA SER A 180 -1.93 13.77 -24.04
C SER A 180 -1.92 15.10 -23.28
#